data_AF-A0A7C4YKR9-F1
#
_entry.id   AF-A0A7C4YKR9-F1
#
_cell.length_a   1.000
_cell.length_b   1.000
_cell.length_c   1.000
_cell.angle_alpha   90.00
_cell.angle_beta   90.00
_cell.angle_gamma   90.00
#
_symmetry.space_group_name_H-M   'P 1'
#
loop_
_entity.id
_entity.type
_entity.pdbx_description
1 polymer ?
#
loop_
_entity_poly.entity_id
_entity_poly.type
_entity_poly.pdbx_seq_one_letter_code
_entity_poly.pdbx_strand_id
1 'polypeptide(L)'
;LLLFVVFAYSTFKPKHKTLTQKRSIGDLIRQWFVVPEFLYYHQGHTWVLPESEKVAKIGLDDFAQKLVGRIEALKIPKMGEEIVQGEKALRIEVGGKGIEMLAPLDGEVIDVNEEVLKDPSRLMEDPYGEGWLLRVYSPNLRSNLRNLLTGRLARRWMDVVKENLFSRMDYNLGLVLQDGGIPVSGMAKSLDPENWDEIVKEFFLTKEA
;
A
#
# COMPACT_ATOMS: atom_id res chain seq x y z
N LEU A 1 -65.74 -43.31 16.81
CA LEU A 1 -65.05 -43.54 15.54
C LEU A 1 -64.17 -42.32 15.27
N LEU A 2 -62.84 -42.49 15.30
CA LEU A 2 -61.85 -41.43 15.09
C LEU A 2 -61.89 -40.91 13.64
N LEU A 3 -61.82 -39.58 13.44
CA LEU A 3 -61.47 -38.98 12.15
C LEU A 3 -60.36 -37.94 12.36
N PHE A 4 -59.21 -38.26 11.76
CA PHE A 4 -57.97 -37.50 11.76
C PHE A 4 -58.13 -36.16 11.01
N VAL A 5 -57.73 -35.06 11.65
CA VAL A 5 -57.53 -33.76 10.99
C VAL A 5 -56.09 -33.70 10.50
N VAL A 6 -55.91 -33.75 9.18
CA VAL A 6 -54.60 -33.56 8.53
C VAL A 6 -54.30 -32.05 8.49
N PHE A 7 -53.41 -31.61 9.37
CA PHE A 7 -52.88 -30.25 9.40
C PHE A 7 -51.79 -30.11 8.32
N ALA A 8 -52.12 -29.50 7.19
CA ALA A 8 -51.15 -29.20 6.14
C ALA A 8 -50.19 -28.10 6.63
N TYR A 9 -48.96 -28.49 6.99
CA TYR A 9 -47.86 -27.55 7.23
C TYR A 9 -47.45 -26.88 5.89
N SER A 10 -48.06 -25.73 5.61
CA SER A 10 -47.54 -24.80 4.61
C SER A 10 -46.23 -24.23 5.14
N THR A 11 -45.12 -24.62 4.52
CA THR A 11 -43.78 -24.11 4.84
C THR A 11 -43.67 -22.67 4.35
N PHE A 12 -43.92 -21.73 5.26
CA PHE A 12 -43.61 -20.32 5.07
C PHE A 12 -42.07 -20.17 5.06
N LYS A 13 -41.44 -20.30 3.89
CA LYS A 13 -40.02 -19.96 3.72
C LYS A 13 -39.90 -18.43 3.68
N PRO A 14 -39.20 -17.78 4.63
CA PRO A 14 -38.93 -16.36 4.51
C PRO A 14 -38.04 -16.13 3.28
N LYS A 15 -38.51 -15.28 2.35
CA LYS A 15 -37.64 -14.74 1.30
C LYS A 15 -36.62 -13.83 1.99
N HIS A 16 -35.45 -14.35 2.29
CA HIS A 16 -34.28 -13.50 2.49
C HIS A 16 -34.11 -12.71 1.19
N LYS A 17 -34.41 -11.40 1.24
CA LYS A 17 -33.96 -10.49 0.19
C LYS A 17 -32.45 -10.45 0.31
N THR A 18 -31.77 -11.28 -0.48
CA THR A 18 -30.33 -11.22 -0.66
C THR A 18 -30.02 -9.86 -1.28
N LEU A 19 -29.63 -8.90 -0.45
CA LEU A 19 -29.05 -7.63 -0.90
C LEU A 19 -27.61 -7.90 -1.33
N THR A 20 -27.43 -8.69 -2.39
CA THR A 20 -26.14 -8.76 -3.09
C THR A 20 -26.11 -7.59 -4.05
N GLN A 21 -25.79 -6.40 -3.52
CA GLN A 21 -25.33 -5.32 -4.38
C GLN A 21 -24.01 -5.79 -4.98
N LYS A 22 -24.05 -6.16 -6.28
CA LYS A 22 -22.93 -6.66 -7.05
C LYS A 22 -21.88 -5.54 -7.15
N ARG A 23 -21.02 -5.40 -6.14
CA ARG A 23 -19.89 -4.46 -6.18
C ARG A 23 -19.08 -4.79 -7.42
N SER A 24 -18.81 -3.79 -8.26
CA SER A 24 -17.93 -3.99 -9.41
C SER A 24 -16.55 -4.43 -8.91
N ILE A 25 -15.84 -5.25 -9.67
CA ILE A 25 -14.42 -5.54 -9.41
C ILE A 25 -13.63 -4.22 -9.29
N GLY A 26 -13.98 -3.22 -10.11
CA GLY A 26 -13.42 -1.87 -10.00
C GLY A 26 -13.70 -1.18 -8.65
N ASP A 27 -14.85 -1.43 -8.01
CA ASP A 27 -15.17 -0.86 -6.69
C ASP A 27 -14.41 -1.55 -5.55
N LEU A 28 -14.25 -2.87 -5.64
CA LEU A 28 -13.47 -3.66 -4.69
C LEU A 28 -11.98 -3.29 -4.76
N ILE A 29 -11.49 -3.12 -5.98
CA ILE A 29 -10.12 -2.75 -6.26
C ILE A 29 -9.85 -1.27 -5.89
N ARG A 30 -10.82 -0.35 -6.09
CA ARG A 30 -10.69 1.05 -5.64
C ARG A 30 -10.53 1.19 -4.12
N GLN A 31 -11.07 0.24 -3.35
CA GLN A 31 -10.96 0.15 -1.89
C GLN A 31 -9.75 -0.67 -1.44
N TRP A 32 -8.95 -1.21 -2.36
CA TRP A 32 -7.86 -2.14 -2.08
C TRP A 32 -6.64 -1.51 -1.43
N PHE A 33 -6.38 -0.25 -1.75
CA PHE A 33 -5.26 0.51 -1.19
C PHE A 33 -5.75 1.42 -0.08
N VAL A 34 -5.23 1.20 1.12
CA VAL A 34 -5.55 2.00 2.29
C VAL A 34 -4.72 3.28 2.24
N VAL A 35 -5.34 4.44 2.43
CA VAL A 35 -4.65 5.73 2.45
C VAL A 35 -5.15 6.53 3.65
N PRO A 36 -4.54 6.36 4.84
CA PRO A 36 -4.90 7.14 6.00
C PRO A 36 -4.72 8.65 5.76
N GLU A 37 -5.78 9.43 5.98
CA GLU A 37 -5.79 10.88 5.71
C GLU A 37 -4.95 11.70 6.68
N PHE A 38 -4.61 11.15 7.85
CA PHE A 38 -3.81 11.83 8.87
C PHE A 38 -2.29 11.74 8.63
N LEU A 39 -1.86 10.94 7.64
CA LEU A 39 -0.47 10.83 7.23
C LEU A 39 -0.13 11.83 6.13
N TYR A 40 1.17 12.03 5.93
CA TYR A 40 1.73 12.75 4.79
C TYR A 40 2.42 11.77 3.85
N TYR A 41 2.36 12.01 2.55
CA TYR A 41 2.86 11.10 1.53
C TYR A 41 3.75 11.83 0.55
N HIS A 42 4.89 11.22 0.27
CA HIS A 42 5.71 11.55 -0.89
C HIS A 42 5.16 10.81 -2.11
N GLN A 43 5.22 11.44 -3.28
CA GLN A 43 4.69 10.83 -4.52
C GLN A 43 5.45 9.56 -4.93
N GLY A 44 6.67 9.36 -4.40
CA GLY A 44 7.44 8.12 -4.49
C GLY A 44 7.04 7.04 -3.48
N HIS A 45 5.81 7.08 -2.95
CA HIS A 45 5.20 6.03 -2.11
C HIS A 45 5.88 5.76 -0.76
N THR A 46 6.49 6.78 -0.17
CA THR A 46 6.89 6.81 1.24
C THR A 46 5.95 7.73 2.05
N TRP A 47 5.68 7.40 3.30
CA TRP A 47 4.81 8.17 4.19
C TRP A 47 5.56 8.76 5.37
N VAL A 48 4.95 9.77 6.02
CA VAL A 48 5.42 10.45 7.23
C VAL A 48 4.31 10.54 8.26
N LEU A 49 4.59 10.12 9.50
CA LEU A 49 3.78 10.34 10.68
C LEU A 49 4.54 11.22 11.67
N PRO A 50 4.17 12.50 11.83
CA PRO A 50 4.76 13.36 12.86
C PRO A 50 4.46 12.82 14.27
N GLU A 51 5.50 12.62 15.08
CA GLU A 51 5.39 12.25 16.50
C GLU A 51 5.58 13.46 17.42
N SER A 52 6.28 14.50 16.96
CA SER A 52 6.44 15.80 17.64
C SER A 52 6.73 16.93 16.63
N GLU A 53 7.08 18.12 17.11
CA GLU A 53 7.43 19.26 16.24
C GLU A 53 8.64 19.02 15.34
N LYS A 54 9.55 18.11 15.74
CA LYS A 54 10.81 17.86 15.05
C LYS A 54 11.12 16.38 14.83
N VAL A 55 10.23 15.47 15.21
CA VAL A 55 10.43 14.04 15.06
C VAL A 55 9.26 13.43 14.31
N ALA A 56 9.57 12.59 13.33
CA ALA A 56 8.57 11.84 12.58
C ALA A 56 9.05 10.41 12.31
N LYS A 57 8.08 9.50 12.20
CA LYS A 57 8.27 8.19 11.59
C LYS A 57 8.07 8.27 10.10
N ILE A 58 8.81 7.44 9.36
CA ILE A 58 8.60 7.24 7.93
C ILE A 58 8.53 5.75 7.59
N GLY A 59 7.84 5.42 6.51
CA GLY A 59 7.70 4.04 6.03
C GLY A 59 7.27 3.97 4.56
N LEU A 60 6.98 2.77 4.08
CA LEU A 60 6.43 2.54 2.73
C LEU A 60 4.90 2.47 2.80
N ASP A 61 4.22 3.06 1.82
CA ASP A 61 2.76 2.99 1.81
C ASP A 61 2.24 1.61 1.36
N ASP A 62 0.96 1.36 1.62
CA ASP A 62 0.29 0.11 1.26
C ASP A 62 0.35 -0.18 -0.24
N PHE A 63 0.41 0.86 -1.09
CA PHE A 63 0.52 0.69 -2.53
C PHE A 63 1.89 0.13 -2.93
N ALA A 64 2.98 0.66 -2.38
CA ALA A 64 4.34 0.24 -2.73
C ALA A 64 4.53 -1.26 -2.58
N GLN A 65 4.19 -1.79 -1.41
CA GLN A 65 4.38 -3.20 -1.08
C GLN A 65 3.50 -4.12 -1.96
N LYS A 66 2.26 -3.70 -2.27
CA LYS A 66 1.34 -4.44 -3.15
C LYS A 66 1.77 -4.39 -4.62
N LEU A 67 2.36 -3.29 -5.06
CA LEU A 67 2.88 -3.14 -6.42
C LEU A 67 4.04 -4.11 -6.66
N VAL A 68 5.04 -4.10 -5.77
CA VAL A 68 6.29 -4.86 -5.97
C VAL A 68 6.16 -6.33 -5.58
N GLY A 69 5.32 -6.64 -4.58
CA GLY A 69 5.15 -7.99 -4.06
C GLY A 69 6.00 -8.25 -2.82
N ARG A 70 6.40 -9.52 -2.64
CA ARG A 70 7.14 -9.94 -1.46
C ARG A 70 8.51 -9.25 -1.39
N ILE A 71 8.67 -8.36 -0.40
CA ILE A 71 9.95 -7.75 -0.06
C ILE A 71 10.78 -8.78 0.73
N GLU A 72 12.00 -9.03 0.28
CA GLU A 72 12.92 -10.03 0.84
C GLU A 72 13.91 -9.42 1.81
N ALA A 73 14.35 -8.19 1.54
CA ALA A 73 15.27 -7.44 2.39
C ALA A 73 15.12 -5.93 2.19
N LEU A 74 15.63 -5.16 3.15
CA LEU A 74 15.77 -3.71 3.05
C LEU A 74 17.21 -3.28 3.31
N LYS A 75 17.64 -2.24 2.62
CA LYS A 75 18.82 -1.44 2.95
C LYS A 75 18.33 -0.02 3.22
N ILE A 76 18.53 0.43 4.44
CA ILE A 76 18.10 1.74 4.92
C ILE A 76 19.28 2.44 5.61
N PRO A 77 19.26 3.77 5.70
CA PRO A 77 20.30 4.54 6.38
C PRO A 77 20.36 4.16 7.85
N LYS A 78 21.56 4.26 8.41
CA LYS A 78 21.81 3.96 9.83
C LYS A 78 21.49 5.16 10.70
N MET A 79 21.35 4.93 12.00
CA MET A 79 21.29 6.02 12.97
C MET A 79 22.49 6.97 12.83
N GLY A 80 22.21 8.27 12.85
CA GLY A 80 23.18 9.35 12.65
C GLY A 80 23.42 9.72 11.18
N GLU A 81 22.90 8.96 10.21
CA GLU A 81 22.98 9.32 8.79
C GLU A 81 21.88 10.32 8.41
N GLU A 82 22.19 11.21 7.48
CA GLU A 82 21.26 12.19 6.95
C GLU A 82 20.49 11.62 5.74
N ILE A 83 19.22 12.00 5.63
CA ILE A 83 18.39 11.79 4.44
C ILE A 83 17.93 13.13 3.89
N VAL A 84 17.73 13.20 2.58
CA VAL A 84 17.33 14.42 1.86
C VAL A 84 16.01 14.16 1.13
N GLN A 85 15.03 15.06 1.29
CA GLN A 85 13.71 14.96 0.69
C GLN A 85 13.81 14.85 -0.84
N GLY A 86 13.19 13.82 -1.39
CA GLY A 86 13.19 13.56 -2.83
C GLY A 86 14.46 12.87 -3.35
N GLU A 87 15.46 12.61 -2.51
CA GLU A 87 16.64 11.80 -2.88
C GLU A 87 16.45 10.33 -2.50
N LYS A 88 17.21 9.45 -3.17
CA LYS A 88 17.21 8.01 -2.91
C LYS A 88 17.86 7.75 -1.55
N ALA A 89 17.12 7.12 -0.63
CA ALA A 89 17.61 6.84 0.71
C ALA A 89 17.32 5.41 1.19
N LEU A 90 16.25 4.79 0.67
CA LEU A 90 15.86 3.44 1.03
C LEU A 90 15.96 2.55 -0.21
N ARG A 91 16.36 1.30 -0.02
CA ARG A 91 16.34 0.30 -1.07
C ARG A 91 15.66 -0.97 -0.58
N ILE A 92 14.70 -1.47 -1.35
CA ILE A 92 14.05 -2.76 -1.10
C ILE A 92 14.56 -3.80 -2.10
N GLU A 93 14.69 -5.05 -1.66
CA GLU A 93 15.08 -6.18 -2.50
C GLU A 93 13.86 -7.10 -2.71
N VAL A 94 13.53 -7.38 -3.97
CA VAL A 94 12.36 -8.16 -4.38
C VAL A 94 12.77 -9.11 -5.51
N GLY A 95 12.74 -10.42 -5.25
CA GLY A 95 13.07 -11.44 -6.26
C GLY A 95 14.47 -11.27 -6.86
N GLY A 96 15.45 -10.88 -6.03
CA GLY A 96 16.83 -10.61 -6.46
C GLY A 96 17.04 -9.28 -7.19
N LYS A 97 16.03 -8.42 -7.32
CA LYS A 97 16.14 -7.06 -7.87
C LYS A 97 16.01 -6.03 -6.76
N GLY A 98 16.87 -5.02 -6.78
CA GLY A 98 16.80 -3.95 -5.79
C GLY A 98 16.24 -2.66 -6.39
N ILE A 99 15.29 -2.07 -5.66
CA ILE A 99 14.53 -0.89 -6.04
C ILE A 99 14.84 0.22 -5.05
N GLU A 100 15.23 1.38 -5.57
CA GLU A 100 15.42 2.58 -4.76
C GLU A 100 14.08 3.27 -4.49
N MET A 101 13.97 3.87 -3.30
CA MET A 101 12.83 4.68 -2.85
C MET A 101 13.33 6.04 -2.38
N LEU A 102 12.48 7.04 -2.55
CA LEU A 102 12.80 8.42 -2.20
C LEU A 102 12.46 8.74 -0.74
N ALA A 103 13.36 9.44 -0.05
CA ALA A 103 13.10 9.96 1.28
C ALA A 103 11.99 11.01 1.25
N PRO A 104 11.00 10.95 2.16
CA PRO A 104 9.89 11.89 2.17
C PRO A 104 10.23 13.22 2.86
N LEU A 105 11.36 13.35 3.54
CA LEU A 105 11.77 14.55 4.28
C LEU A 105 13.28 14.61 4.48
N ASP A 106 13.78 15.81 4.75
CA ASP A 106 15.15 16.07 5.19
C ASP A 106 15.29 15.81 6.69
N GLY A 107 16.37 15.14 7.12
CA GLY A 107 16.71 15.03 8.54
C GLY A 107 17.75 13.97 8.85
N GLU A 108 18.02 13.80 10.15
CA GLU A 108 18.95 12.80 10.69
C GLU A 108 18.17 11.60 11.22
N VAL A 109 18.58 10.39 10.85
CA VAL A 109 17.98 9.15 11.38
C VAL A 109 18.33 9.00 12.85
N ILE A 110 17.32 8.93 13.71
CA ILE A 110 17.49 8.77 15.16
C ILE A 110 17.01 7.42 15.68
N ASP A 111 16.34 6.62 14.86
CA ASP A 111 15.95 5.25 15.18
C ASP A 111 15.66 4.44 13.91
N VAL A 112 15.83 3.13 14.00
CA VAL A 112 15.60 2.16 12.92
C VAL A 112 14.73 1.02 13.44
N ASN A 113 13.73 0.61 12.65
CA ASN A 113 12.90 -0.52 13.01
C ASN A 113 13.59 -1.86 12.71
N GLU A 114 14.34 -2.35 13.70
CA GLU A 114 15.04 -3.64 13.66
C GLU A 114 14.10 -4.85 13.47
N GLU A 115 12.83 -4.74 13.86
CA GLU A 115 11.87 -5.83 13.70
C GLU A 115 11.48 -6.01 12.22
N VAL A 116 11.30 -4.90 11.48
CA VAL A 116 11.04 -4.93 10.03
C VAL A 116 12.27 -5.36 9.25
N LEU A 117 13.48 -5.02 9.69
CA LEU A 117 14.71 -5.50 9.05
C LEU A 117 14.88 -7.01 9.17
N LYS A 118 14.46 -7.60 10.31
CA LYS A 118 14.47 -9.05 10.52
C LYS A 118 13.33 -9.75 9.82
N ASP A 119 12.17 -9.10 9.75
CA ASP A 119 10.97 -9.63 9.11
C ASP A 119 10.27 -8.57 8.23
N PRO A 120 10.67 -8.46 6.95
CA PRO A 120 10.09 -7.51 6.01
C PRO A 120 8.59 -7.75 5.72
N SER A 121 8.02 -8.90 6.08
CA SER A 121 6.60 -9.19 5.83
C SER A 121 5.66 -8.23 6.58
N ARG A 122 6.13 -7.65 7.68
CA ARG A 122 5.41 -6.64 8.46
C ARG A 122 5.00 -5.39 7.67
N LEU A 123 5.74 -5.06 6.60
CA LEU A 123 5.39 -3.97 5.69
C LEU A 123 4.05 -4.22 4.98
N MET A 124 3.73 -5.48 4.70
CA MET A 124 2.45 -5.89 4.10
C MET A 124 1.34 -5.96 5.14
N GLU A 125 1.65 -6.44 6.34
CA GLU A 125 0.66 -6.70 7.41
C GLU A 125 0.13 -5.42 8.04
N ASP A 126 1.02 -4.49 8.39
CA ASP A 126 0.66 -3.21 9.02
C ASP A 126 1.58 -2.08 8.52
N PRO A 127 1.40 -1.61 7.26
CA PRO A 127 2.27 -0.61 6.64
C PRO A 127 2.34 0.72 7.39
N TYR A 128 1.34 1.04 8.21
CA TYR A 128 1.19 2.35 8.86
C TYR A 128 1.34 2.32 10.39
N GLY A 129 1.33 1.14 11.01
CA GLY A 129 1.66 0.93 12.42
C GLY A 129 3.06 0.32 12.55
N GLU A 130 3.14 -1.00 12.71
CA GLU A 130 4.40 -1.73 12.97
C GLU A 130 5.39 -1.75 11.78
N GLY A 131 4.93 -1.40 10.57
CA GLY A 131 5.72 -1.32 9.34
C GLY A 131 6.51 -0.03 9.14
N TRP A 132 6.63 0.85 10.15
CA TRP A 132 7.51 2.02 10.08
C TRP A 132 8.98 1.57 9.89
N LEU A 133 9.79 2.35 9.17
CA LEU A 133 11.17 2.01 8.85
C LEU A 133 12.18 2.80 9.67
N LEU A 134 12.02 4.12 9.67
CA LEU A 134 12.95 5.06 10.29
C LEU A 134 12.19 6.06 11.16
N ARG A 135 12.81 6.47 12.25
CA ARG A 135 12.45 7.68 12.98
C ARG A 135 13.50 8.74 12.67
N VAL A 136 13.06 9.92 12.29
CA VAL A 136 13.92 10.99 11.78
C VAL A 136 13.71 12.26 12.59
N TYR A 137 14.81 12.86 13.02
CA TYR A 137 14.84 14.21 13.55
C TYR A 137 15.00 15.22 12.40
N SER A 138 14.07 16.15 12.27
CA SER A 138 14.09 17.21 11.26
C SER A 138 13.83 18.56 11.94
N PRO A 139 14.84 19.44 12.04
CA PRO A 139 14.65 20.76 12.64
C PRO A 139 13.66 21.64 11.85
N ASN A 140 13.44 21.30 10.56
CA ASN A 140 12.55 21.99 9.64
C ASN A 140 11.35 21.12 9.25
N LEU A 141 10.88 20.22 10.12
CA LEU A 141 9.80 19.26 9.82
C LEU A 141 8.57 19.93 9.22
N ARG A 142 8.11 21.06 9.80
CA ARG A 142 6.95 21.81 9.27
C ARG A 142 7.12 22.23 7.81
N SER A 143 8.34 22.62 7.40
CA SER A 143 8.62 22.99 6.01
C SER A 143 8.59 21.77 5.11
N ASN A 144 9.23 20.67 5.53
CA ASN A 144 9.22 19.39 4.82
C ASN A 144 7.79 18.89 4.52
N LEU A 145 6.92 18.94 5.52
CA LEU A 145 5.53 18.48 5.40
C LEU A 145 4.70 19.28 4.38
N ARG A 146 5.06 20.55 4.12
CA ARG A 146 4.34 21.37 3.11
C ARG A 146 4.56 20.89 1.68
N ASN A 147 5.62 20.13 1.43
CA ASN A 147 5.93 19.56 0.13
C ASN A 147 5.28 18.17 -0.07
N LEU A 148 4.56 17.67 0.93
CA LEU A 148 3.93 16.36 0.91
C LEU A 148 2.42 16.44 0.75
N LEU A 149 1.82 15.34 0.31
CA LEU A 149 0.38 15.20 0.14
C LEU A 149 -0.24 14.70 1.45
N THR A 150 -1.39 15.24 1.86
CA THR A 150 -2.13 14.77 3.04
C THR A 150 -3.64 14.91 2.85
N GLY A 151 -4.44 14.30 3.72
CA GLY A 151 -5.90 14.37 3.70
C GLY A 151 -6.51 14.01 2.33
N ARG A 152 -7.43 14.86 1.86
CA ARG A 152 -8.12 14.67 0.57
C ARG A 152 -7.18 14.70 -0.63
N LEU A 153 -6.06 15.44 -0.54
CA LEU A 153 -5.09 15.51 -1.64
C LEU A 153 -4.35 14.19 -1.80
N ALA A 154 -3.92 13.57 -0.69
CA ALA A 154 -3.31 12.24 -0.72
C ALA A 154 -4.27 11.19 -1.29
N ARG A 155 -5.54 11.20 -0.85
CA ARG A 155 -6.57 10.30 -1.39
C ARG A 155 -6.74 10.46 -2.91
N ARG A 156 -6.89 11.70 -3.38
CA ARG A 156 -7.07 12.00 -4.81
C ARG A 156 -5.85 11.62 -5.63
N TRP A 157 -4.65 11.87 -5.12
CA TRP A 157 -3.41 11.42 -5.76
C TRP A 157 -3.40 9.89 -5.91
N MET A 158 -3.72 9.15 -4.84
CA MET A 158 -3.78 7.69 -4.93
C MET A 158 -4.88 7.22 -5.88
N ASP A 159 -6.02 7.91 -5.98
CA ASP A 159 -7.05 7.61 -6.98
C ASP A 159 -6.49 7.69 -8.42
N VAL A 160 -5.69 8.71 -8.72
CA VAL A 160 -5.01 8.84 -10.03
C VAL A 160 -3.96 7.74 -10.23
N VAL A 161 -3.16 7.43 -9.20
CA VAL A 161 -2.17 6.34 -9.26
C VAL A 161 -2.85 5.01 -9.55
N LYS A 162 -3.95 4.71 -8.87
CA LYS A 162 -4.77 3.52 -9.09
C LYS A 162 -5.32 3.47 -10.52
N GLU A 163 -5.89 4.56 -11.01
CA GLU A 163 -6.40 4.64 -12.38
C GLU A 163 -5.30 4.41 -13.42
N ASN A 164 -4.10 4.96 -13.21
CA ASN A 164 -2.95 4.71 -14.07
C ASN A 164 -2.57 3.22 -14.06
N LEU A 165 -2.44 2.61 -12.88
CA LEU A 165 -2.13 1.19 -12.74
C LEU A 165 -3.17 0.31 -13.46
N PHE A 166 -4.46 0.60 -13.29
CA PHE A 166 -5.53 -0.20 -13.89
C PHE A 166 -5.68 -0.01 -15.39
N SER A 167 -5.35 1.17 -15.92
CA SER A 167 -5.34 1.38 -17.36
C SER A 167 -4.32 0.49 -18.08
N ARG A 168 -3.31 0.00 -17.36
CA ARG A 168 -2.30 -0.95 -17.88
C ARG A 168 -2.72 -2.40 -17.73
N MET A 169 -3.66 -2.72 -16.84
CA MET A 169 -4.17 -4.09 -16.72
C MET A 169 -5.05 -4.34 -17.94
N ASP A 170 -4.64 -5.27 -18.80
CA ASP A 170 -5.49 -5.72 -19.88
C ASP A 170 -6.79 -6.29 -19.25
N TYR A 171 -7.96 -5.90 -19.75
CA TYR A 171 -9.25 -6.40 -19.24
C TYR A 171 -9.38 -7.92 -19.40
N ASN A 172 -8.45 -8.54 -20.13
CA ASN A 172 -8.26 -9.98 -20.30
C ASN A 172 -7.40 -10.66 -19.22
N LEU A 173 -6.99 -9.99 -18.13
CA LEU A 173 -6.56 -10.69 -16.90
C LEU A 173 -7.78 -11.41 -16.29
N GLY A 174 -8.15 -12.53 -16.92
CA GLY A 174 -9.02 -13.54 -16.35
C GLY A 174 -8.33 -14.14 -15.14
N LEU A 175 -8.57 -13.57 -13.97
CA LEU A 175 -8.08 -14.08 -12.69
C LEU A 175 -9.22 -14.11 -11.67
N VAL A 176 -10.16 -15.03 -11.91
CA VAL A 176 -10.80 -15.73 -10.81
C VAL A 176 -9.87 -16.89 -10.47
N LEU A 177 -9.26 -16.88 -9.28
CA LEU A 177 -9.00 -18.15 -8.61
C LEU A 177 -10.37 -18.82 -8.39
N GLN A 178 -10.47 -20.14 -8.50
CA GLN A 178 -11.73 -20.89 -8.35
C GLN A 178 -12.45 -20.67 -7.02
N ASP A 179 -11.79 -20.04 -6.04
CA ASP A 179 -12.29 -19.77 -4.68
C ASP A 179 -12.73 -18.31 -4.44
N GLY A 180 -12.60 -17.40 -5.41
CA GLY A 180 -13.12 -16.04 -5.30
C GLY A 180 -12.33 -15.09 -4.39
N GLY A 181 -11.05 -15.38 -4.09
CA GLY A 181 -10.14 -14.46 -3.39
C GLY A 181 -9.29 -13.60 -4.33
N ILE A 182 -8.96 -12.36 -3.92
CA ILE A 182 -7.88 -11.56 -4.54
C ILE A 182 -6.67 -11.64 -3.60
N PRO A 183 -5.51 -12.18 -4.04
CA PRO A 183 -4.26 -11.89 -3.37
C PRO A 183 -3.21 -11.54 -4.43
N VAL A 184 -3.21 -10.30 -4.93
CA VAL A 184 -2.17 -9.86 -5.87
C VAL A 184 -1.31 -8.82 -5.18
N SER A 185 -0.39 -9.30 -4.36
CA SER A 185 0.87 -8.58 -4.19
C SER A 185 1.76 -8.91 -5.40
N GLY A 186 2.56 -7.95 -5.87
CA GLY A 186 3.36 -8.12 -7.09
C GLY A 186 2.59 -7.78 -8.36
N MET A 187 1.71 -6.78 -8.31
CA MET A 187 0.91 -6.34 -9.46
C MET A 187 1.80 -5.95 -10.66
N ALA A 188 2.95 -5.32 -10.43
CA ALA A 188 3.86 -4.98 -11.52
C ALA A 188 4.29 -6.22 -12.33
N LYS A 189 4.52 -7.35 -11.66
CA LYS A 189 4.93 -8.60 -12.33
C LYS A 189 3.76 -9.25 -13.05
N SER A 190 2.54 -9.04 -12.55
CA SER A 190 1.31 -9.54 -13.18
C SER A 190 0.94 -8.71 -14.42
N LEU A 191 1.30 -7.42 -14.43
CA LEU A 191 1.11 -6.51 -15.55
C LEU A 191 2.05 -6.83 -16.71
N ASP A 192 3.35 -6.84 -16.42
CA ASP A 192 4.37 -7.07 -17.42
C ASP A 192 5.64 -7.62 -16.71
N PRO A 193 5.85 -8.95 -16.72
CA PRO A 193 7.03 -9.55 -16.13
C PRO A 193 8.35 -9.06 -16.74
N GLU A 194 8.34 -8.74 -18.04
CA GLU A 194 9.54 -8.35 -18.79
C GLU A 194 9.94 -6.91 -18.45
N ASN A 195 8.95 -6.01 -18.33
CA ASN A 195 9.15 -4.59 -18.03
C ASN A 195 8.90 -4.22 -16.56
N TRP A 196 8.95 -5.21 -15.66
CA TRP A 196 8.70 -5.01 -14.22
C TRP A 196 9.49 -3.85 -13.61
N ASP A 197 10.79 -3.76 -13.92
CA ASP A 197 11.67 -2.71 -13.39
C ASP A 197 11.23 -1.31 -13.81
N GLU A 198 10.75 -1.18 -15.06
CA GLU A 198 10.31 0.11 -15.60
C GLU A 198 9.02 0.57 -14.95
N ILE A 199 8.05 -0.35 -14.78
CA ILE A 199 6.79 -0.08 -14.08
C ILE A 199 7.07 0.40 -12.66
N VAL A 200 7.91 -0.33 -11.92
CA VAL A 200 8.21 0.01 -10.52
C VAL A 200 8.92 1.36 -10.43
N LYS A 201 9.97 1.60 -11.24
CA LYS A 201 10.70 2.88 -11.24
C LYS A 201 9.83 4.07 -11.63
N GLU A 202 8.85 3.87 -12.50
CA GLU A 202 7.89 4.91 -12.87
C GLU A 202 6.99 5.27 -11.70
N PHE A 203 6.33 4.29 -11.07
CA PHE A 203 5.47 4.55 -9.91
C PHE A 203 6.24 5.13 -8.73
N PHE A 204 7.48 4.72 -8.51
CA PHE A 204 8.30 5.20 -7.39
C PHE A 204 9.10 6.47 -7.69
N LEU A 205 8.97 7.02 -8.91
CA LEU A 205 9.69 8.21 -9.36
C LEU A 205 11.22 8.08 -9.26
N THR A 206 11.74 6.88 -9.51
CA THR A 206 13.19 6.58 -9.42
C THR A 206 13.85 6.29 -10.77
N LYS A 207 13.12 6.54 -11.87
CA LYS A 207 13.70 6.54 -13.22
C LYS A 207 14.80 7.60 -13.32
N GLU A 208 15.94 7.24 -13.89
CA GLU A 208 16.98 8.21 -14.22
C GLU A 208 16.46 9.14 -15.32
N ALA A 209 16.74 10.43 -15.21
CA ALA A 209 16.31 11.47 -16.14
C ALA A 209 17.01 11.35 -17.50
#